data_AF-A0A914XBF5-F1
#
_entry.id   AF-A0A914XBF5-F1
#
_cell.length_a   1.000
_cell.length_b   1.000
_cell.length_c   1.000
_cell.angle_alpha   90.00
_cell.angle_beta   90.00
_cell.angle_gamma   90.00
#
_symmetry.space_group_name_H-M   'P 1'
#
loop_
_entity.id
_entity.type
_entity.pdbx_description
1 polymer ?
#
loop_
_entity_poly.entity_id
_entity_poly.type
_entity_poly.pdbx_seq_one_letter_code
_entity_poly.pdbx_strand_id
1 'polypeptide(L)'
;MSNSLLRTKNADSMSFDAEWKTVHGVVLSLLNQQDVSKHQWQDLFMIVHRICSWIDRGAEKVHCKLESEIDNYIRDAERRIRLHLEENALLRAYITEWQKFYTQAQYLPMPFMVLETTQQGGRSPSMMPRSSYSGPQNSQKAFRDTENVVKRMMLDKWNEIIFSGIKEKLQAAAMKLVAAERNGEAFDSQLVVGVRESYVSLSTDADEPLAIYKSHFERAYLDATEEFYKGRAAQVLEENGVQNYMQYADSKLREEDQRARRYLDTKSDSLEKLLNRCVSVLVVSFQEQVLAECPGLIKADEIDKLRMMFRLIDRSPSGIPTMLKYLDEHIRCEGLSDMVANAQTITSDPEKYVEQLLSMFNRFSTLVRDAFYDDPRFLTARDKAFQEVVNDTTVFKLELQAPKQKGAVAKIVPESKCPELLANYCDLLLRKTQLSKKLTSEEVDAKLSDVLLVLKYVQNKDVFMRFHKAHLSRRLILDMTADQEKEETMVNR
;
A
#
# COMPACT_ATOMS: atom_id res chain seq x y z
N MET A 1 48.19 -10.32 -44.62
CA MET A 1 47.88 -9.99 -46.04
C MET A 1 47.01 -11.04 -46.75
N SER A 2 46.60 -12.14 -46.11
CA SER A 2 45.79 -13.20 -46.75
C SER A 2 44.27 -13.03 -46.67
N ASN A 3 43.76 -12.05 -45.89
CA ASN A 3 42.32 -11.70 -45.85
C ASN A 3 41.90 -10.68 -46.91
N SER A 4 42.84 -10.09 -47.66
CA SER A 4 42.54 -9.09 -48.71
C SER A 4 42.16 -9.75 -50.04
N LEU A 5 42.73 -10.92 -50.34
CA LEU A 5 42.60 -11.58 -51.65
C LEU A 5 41.35 -12.47 -51.81
N LEU A 6 40.66 -12.79 -50.71
CA LEU A 6 39.35 -13.46 -50.74
C LEU A 6 38.18 -12.46 -50.82
N ARG A 7 38.43 -11.19 -50.49
CA ARG A 7 37.42 -10.12 -50.58
C ARG A 7 37.15 -9.71 -52.03
N THR A 8 38.09 -9.95 -52.94
CA THR A 8 38.04 -9.43 -54.33
C THR A 8 37.43 -10.38 -55.36
N LYS A 9 37.16 -11.66 -55.06
CA LYS A 9 36.59 -12.60 -56.05
C LYS A 9 35.07 -12.78 -56.01
N ASN A 10 34.40 -12.37 -54.93
CA ASN A 10 32.94 -12.42 -54.79
C ASN A 10 32.27 -11.05 -54.55
N ALA A 11 33.05 -9.98 -54.30
CA ALA A 11 32.49 -8.64 -54.07
C ALA A 11 32.07 -7.92 -55.36
N ASP A 12 32.68 -8.25 -56.51
CA ASP A 12 32.46 -7.53 -57.78
C ASP A 12 31.11 -7.82 -58.46
N SER A 13 30.27 -8.72 -57.92
CA SER A 13 28.95 -9.04 -58.49
C SER A 13 27.75 -8.78 -57.57
N MET A 14 27.97 -8.40 -56.31
CA MET A 14 26.87 -8.19 -55.36
C MET A 14 26.39 -6.73 -55.38
N SER A 15 25.29 -6.49 -56.10
CA SER A 15 24.60 -5.20 -56.11
C SER A 15 23.68 -5.06 -54.90
N PHE A 16 23.87 -3.97 -54.13
CA PHE A 16 22.97 -3.60 -53.03
C PHE A 16 21.51 -3.56 -53.48
N ASP A 17 21.22 -2.98 -54.65
CA ASP A 17 19.85 -2.79 -55.12
C ASP A 17 19.17 -4.12 -55.46
N ALA A 18 19.92 -5.09 -55.99
CA ALA A 18 19.40 -6.43 -56.28
C ALA A 18 19.06 -7.19 -55.00
N GLU A 19 19.96 -7.14 -54.02
CA GLU A 19 19.79 -7.77 -52.70
C GLU A 19 18.67 -7.10 -51.90
N TRP A 20 18.67 -5.76 -51.83
CA TRP A 20 17.64 -5.00 -51.13
C TRP A 20 16.25 -5.22 -51.72
N LYS A 21 16.11 -5.30 -53.05
CA LYS A 21 14.81 -5.54 -53.70
C LYS A 21 14.14 -6.84 -53.25
N THR A 22 14.93 -7.87 -52.90
CA THR A 22 14.38 -9.15 -52.41
C THR A 22 13.80 -9.04 -50.99
N VAL A 23 14.43 -8.24 -50.12
CA VAL A 23 13.99 -8.05 -48.74
C VAL A 23 13.04 -6.88 -48.55
N HIS A 24 13.05 -5.90 -49.46
CA HIS A 24 12.26 -4.67 -49.35
C HIS A 24 10.76 -4.96 -49.25
N GLY A 25 10.25 -5.91 -50.05
CA GLY A 25 8.85 -6.34 -49.97
C GLY A 25 8.50 -6.92 -48.60
N VAL A 26 9.41 -7.70 -48.01
CA VAL A 26 9.22 -8.28 -46.66
C VAL A 26 9.25 -7.18 -45.60
N VAL A 27 10.16 -6.21 -45.70
CA VAL A 27 10.23 -5.06 -44.77
C VAL A 27 8.94 -4.23 -44.81
N LEU A 28 8.40 -3.97 -46.00
CA LEU A 28 7.12 -3.27 -46.16
C LEU A 28 5.95 -4.09 -45.62
N SER A 29 5.94 -5.41 -45.83
CA SER A 29 4.93 -6.29 -45.27
C SER A 29 4.99 -6.30 -43.74
N LEU A 30 6.17 -6.32 -43.13
CA LEU A 30 6.34 -6.19 -41.68
C LEU A 30 5.81 -4.85 -41.17
N LEU A 31 6.26 -3.73 -41.74
CA LEU A 31 5.80 -2.40 -41.35
C LEU A 31 4.27 -2.27 -41.40
N ASN A 32 3.62 -2.86 -42.41
CA ASN A 32 2.18 -2.81 -42.60
C ASN A 32 1.40 -3.96 -41.93
N GLN A 33 2.05 -4.77 -41.09
CA GLN A 33 1.45 -5.93 -40.40
C GLN A 33 0.81 -6.97 -41.34
N GLN A 34 1.39 -7.17 -42.51
CA GLN A 34 0.99 -8.23 -43.44
C GLN A 34 1.67 -9.55 -43.09
N ASP A 35 1.09 -10.66 -43.54
CA ASP A 35 1.61 -12.00 -43.28
C ASP A 35 2.99 -12.19 -43.91
N VAL A 36 3.96 -12.56 -43.08
CA VAL A 36 5.32 -12.94 -43.50
C VAL A 36 5.55 -14.39 -43.14
N SER A 37 5.85 -15.21 -44.15
CA SER A 37 6.17 -16.62 -43.92
C SER A 37 7.47 -16.78 -43.13
N LYS A 38 7.59 -17.89 -42.41
CA LYS A 38 8.82 -18.22 -41.66
C LYS A 38 10.07 -18.24 -42.56
N HIS A 39 9.92 -18.66 -43.81
CA HIS A 39 11.01 -18.66 -44.80
C HIS A 39 11.44 -17.23 -45.15
N GLN A 40 10.48 -16.36 -45.50
CA GLN A 40 10.76 -14.94 -45.78
C GLN A 40 11.40 -14.23 -44.57
N TRP A 41 10.96 -14.57 -43.36
CA TRP A 41 11.56 -14.06 -42.13
C TRP A 41 13.00 -14.50 -41.96
N GLN A 42 13.31 -15.79 -42.18
CA GLN A 42 14.69 -16.30 -42.10
C GLN A 42 15.60 -15.71 -43.20
N ASP A 43 15.08 -15.59 -44.42
CA ASP A 43 15.79 -14.97 -45.53
C ASP A 43 16.16 -13.53 -45.22
N LEU A 44 15.27 -12.77 -44.58
CA LEU A 44 15.52 -11.39 -44.18
C LEU A 44 16.77 -11.28 -43.30
N PHE A 45 16.94 -12.14 -42.28
CA PHE A 45 18.15 -12.15 -41.45
C PHE A 45 19.41 -12.46 -42.27
N MET A 46 19.34 -13.47 -43.13
CA MET A 46 20.49 -13.92 -43.92
C MET A 46 20.92 -12.85 -44.93
N ILE A 47 19.97 -12.22 -45.60
CA ILE A 47 20.21 -11.21 -46.62
C ILE A 47 20.70 -9.90 -45.98
N VAL A 48 20.09 -9.46 -44.88
CA VAL A 48 20.56 -8.27 -44.15
C VAL A 48 21.98 -8.47 -43.63
N HIS A 49 22.29 -9.64 -43.04
CA HIS A 49 23.65 -9.97 -42.62
C HIS A 49 24.62 -10.01 -43.81
N ARG A 50 24.20 -10.56 -44.95
CA ARG A 50 25.00 -10.61 -46.18
C ARG A 50 25.32 -9.20 -46.69
N ILE A 51 24.32 -8.32 -46.80
CA ILE A 51 24.50 -6.94 -47.23
C ILE A 51 25.47 -6.21 -46.30
N CYS A 52 25.30 -6.35 -44.97
CA CYS A 52 26.14 -5.65 -43.99
C CYS A 52 27.59 -6.16 -43.98
N SER A 53 27.82 -7.44 -44.29
CA SER A 53 29.14 -8.07 -44.20
C SER A 53 29.97 -7.96 -45.50
N TRP A 54 29.31 -8.01 -46.66
CA TRP A 54 29.98 -8.20 -47.95
C TRP A 54 29.87 -7.01 -48.91
N ILE A 55 28.96 -6.06 -48.67
CA ILE A 55 28.80 -4.86 -49.50
C ILE A 55 29.45 -3.66 -48.82
N ASP A 56 30.30 -2.93 -49.54
CA ASP A 56 30.93 -1.72 -49.02
C ASP A 56 29.89 -0.64 -48.67
N ARG A 57 29.99 -0.12 -47.44
CA ARG A 57 28.99 0.76 -46.81
C ARG A 57 27.56 0.16 -46.82
N GLY A 58 27.44 -1.17 -46.88
CA GLY A 58 26.15 -1.88 -46.92
C GLY A 58 25.28 -1.57 -45.70
N ALA A 59 25.86 -1.55 -44.49
CA ALA A 59 25.14 -1.21 -43.26
C ALA A 59 24.56 0.22 -43.28
N GLU A 60 25.32 1.20 -43.78
CA GLU A 60 24.85 2.58 -43.93
C GLU A 60 23.73 2.69 -44.97
N LYS A 61 23.86 2.00 -46.11
CA LYS A 61 22.82 1.97 -47.15
C LYS A 61 21.53 1.32 -46.66
N VAL A 62 21.61 0.21 -45.91
CA VAL A 62 20.45 -0.42 -45.26
C VAL A 62 19.81 0.54 -44.27
N HIS A 63 20.61 1.21 -43.44
CA HIS A 63 20.10 2.18 -42.48
C HIS A 63 19.34 3.33 -43.15
N CYS A 64 19.94 4.00 -44.15
CA CYS A 64 19.28 5.11 -44.86
C CYS A 64 17.99 4.66 -45.56
N LYS A 65 17.98 3.47 -46.16
CA LYS A 65 16.80 2.99 -46.86
C LYS A 65 15.69 2.60 -45.87
N LEU A 66 16.05 1.94 -44.76
CA LEU A 66 15.12 1.61 -43.69
C LEU A 66 14.54 2.86 -43.02
N GLU A 67 15.37 3.87 -42.77
CA GLU A 67 14.94 5.18 -42.25
C GLU A 67 13.90 5.82 -43.16
N SER A 68 14.12 5.84 -44.48
CA SER A 68 13.17 6.36 -45.45
C SER A 68 11.85 5.59 -45.45
N GLU A 69 11.86 4.26 -45.34
CA GLU A 69 10.63 3.46 -45.30
C GLU A 69 9.84 3.69 -43.99
N ILE A 70 10.54 3.83 -42.87
CA ILE A 70 9.94 4.14 -41.58
C ILE A 70 9.34 5.55 -41.59
N ASP A 71 10.04 6.55 -42.12
CA ASP A 71 9.54 7.92 -42.26
C ASP A 71 8.25 7.95 -43.11
N ASN A 72 8.24 7.25 -44.26
CA ASN A 72 7.04 7.13 -45.10
C ASN A 72 5.87 6.47 -44.35
N TYR A 73 6.11 5.35 -43.66
CA TYR A 73 5.08 4.66 -42.87
C TYR A 73 4.49 5.55 -41.78
N ILE A 74 5.34 6.30 -41.06
CA ILE A 74 4.91 7.19 -39.97
C ILE A 74 4.14 8.39 -40.53
N ARG A 75 4.56 8.98 -41.65
CA ARG A 75 3.78 10.04 -42.33
C ARG A 75 2.43 9.55 -42.81
N ASP A 76 2.33 8.30 -43.25
CA ASP A 76 1.05 7.71 -43.63
C ASP A 76 0.14 7.52 -42.42
N ALA A 77 0.69 7.08 -41.28
CA ALA A 77 -0.04 7.01 -40.01
C ALA A 77 -0.48 8.40 -39.54
N GLU A 78 0.40 9.40 -39.62
CA GLU A 78 0.09 10.80 -39.30
C GLU A 78 -1.10 11.31 -40.13
N ARG A 79 -1.09 11.07 -41.45
CA ARG A 79 -2.19 11.44 -42.34
C ARG A 79 -3.50 10.79 -41.89
N ARG A 80 -3.49 9.49 -41.56
CA ARG A 80 -4.69 8.79 -41.05
C ARG A 80 -5.21 9.39 -39.75
N ILE A 81 -4.31 9.73 -38.81
CA ILE A 81 -4.67 10.33 -37.52
C ILE A 81 -5.25 11.73 -37.70
N ARG A 82 -4.64 12.56 -38.55
CA ARG A 82 -5.05 13.95 -38.80
C ARG A 82 -6.41 14.10 -39.50
N LEU A 83 -6.95 13.03 -40.11
CA LEU A 83 -8.30 13.05 -40.69
C LEU A 83 -9.40 13.25 -39.64
N HIS A 84 -9.11 12.99 -38.37
CA HIS A 84 -10.07 13.10 -37.28
C HIS A 84 -9.96 14.46 -36.58
N LEU A 85 -11.01 15.29 -36.70
CA LEU A 85 -11.08 16.61 -36.09
C LEU A 85 -11.57 16.59 -34.63
N GLU A 86 -12.38 15.60 -34.26
CA GLU A 86 -12.91 15.46 -32.90
C GLU A 86 -11.90 14.81 -31.95
N GLU A 87 -11.77 15.31 -30.73
CA GLU A 87 -10.78 14.86 -29.74
C GLU A 87 -10.85 13.34 -29.44
N ASN A 88 -12.06 12.80 -29.26
CA ASN A 88 -12.25 11.38 -28.97
C ASN A 88 -11.97 10.48 -30.19
N ALA A 89 -12.30 10.95 -31.39
CA ALA A 89 -11.99 10.23 -32.63
C ALA A 89 -10.49 10.24 -32.91
N LEU A 90 -9.84 11.39 -32.68
CA LEU A 90 -8.39 11.57 -32.77
C LEU A 90 -7.66 10.61 -31.82
N LEU A 91 -8.10 10.51 -30.56
CA LEU A 91 -7.50 9.60 -29.58
C LEU A 91 -7.65 8.14 -30.03
N ARG A 92 -8.83 7.70 -30.47
CA ARG A 92 -9.05 6.34 -30.97
C ARG A 92 -8.18 6.02 -32.19
N ALA A 93 -8.10 6.94 -33.15
CA ALA A 93 -7.29 6.79 -34.34
C ALA A 93 -5.79 6.71 -33.99
N TYR A 94 -5.32 7.59 -33.11
CA TYR A 94 -3.95 7.56 -32.60
C TYR A 94 -3.64 6.20 -31.95
N ILE A 95 -4.49 5.72 -31.03
CA ILE A 95 -4.23 4.48 -30.30
C ILE A 95 -4.23 3.27 -31.22
N THR A 96 -5.11 3.24 -32.21
CA THR A 96 -5.15 2.19 -33.23
C THR A 96 -3.83 2.14 -34.01
N GLU A 97 -3.33 3.28 -34.46
CA GLU A 97 -2.07 3.36 -35.21
C GLU A 97 -0.85 3.14 -34.32
N TRP A 98 -0.89 3.63 -33.07
CA TRP A 98 0.14 3.43 -32.05
C TRP A 98 0.31 1.94 -31.71
N GLN A 99 -0.78 1.22 -31.46
CA GLN A 99 -0.71 -0.21 -31.17
C GLN A 99 -0.08 -0.97 -32.34
N LYS A 100 -0.48 -0.67 -33.58
CA LYS A 100 0.13 -1.28 -34.77
C LYS A 100 1.63 -1.00 -34.85
N PHE A 101 2.01 0.26 -34.72
CA PHE A 101 3.40 0.70 -34.74
C PHE A 101 4.22 0.08 -33.60
N TYR A 102 3.71 0.08 -32.38
CA TYR A 102 4.41 -0.42 -31.20
C TYR A 102 4.69 -1.92 -31.28
N THR A 103 3.73 -2.69 -31.80
CA THR A 103 3.95 -4.11 -32.14
C THR A 103 5.08 -4.24 -33.15
N GLN A 104 5.07 -3.47 -34.24
CA GLN A 104 6.13 -3.55 -35.26
C GLN A 104 7.50 -3.10 -34.74
N ALA A 105 7.55 -2.12 -33.84
CA ALA A 105 8.79 -1.69 -33.17
C ALA A 105 9.40 -2.78 -32.25
N GLN A 106 8.67 -3.86 -31.94
CA GLN A 106 9.21 -5.03 -31.24
C GLN A 106 9.80 -6.06 -32.20
N TYR A 107 9.20 -6.24 -33.38
CA TYR A 107 9.59 -7.29 -34.34
C TYR A 107 10.58 -6.80 -35.38
N LEU A 108 10.28 -5.68 -36.05
CA LEU A 108 11.07 -5.15 -37.16
C LEU A 108 12.55 -4.97 -36.82
N PRO A 109 12.97 -4.56 -35.61
CA PRO A 109 14.39 -4.37 -35.32
C PRO A 109 15.22 -5.66 -35.27
N MET A 110 14.60 -6.84 -35.06
CA MET A 110 15.35 -8.10 -34.83
C MET A 110 16.27 -8.51 -36.00
N PRO A 111 15.84 -8.50 -37.28
CA PRO A 111 16.71 -8.82 -38.41
C PRO A 111 17.86 -7.83 -38.63
N PHE A 112 17.73 -6.62 -38.07
CA PHE A 112 18.68 -5.52 -38.28
C PHE A 112 19.67 -5.33 -37.11
N MET A 113 19.69 -6.22 -36.13
CA MET A 113 20.66 -6.17 -35.02
C MET A 113 22.13 -6.16 -35.50
N VAL A 114 22.41 -6.68 -36.69
CA VAL A 114 23.75 -6.66 -37.31
C VAL A 114 24.26 -5.23 -37.50
N LEU A 115 23.37 -4.26 -37.72
CA LEU A 115 23.72 -2.85 -37.91
C LEU A 115 24.45 -2.26 -36.69
N GLU A 116 24.14 -2.72 -35.49
CA GLU A 116 24.78 -2.24 -34.24
C GLU A 116 26.24 -2.67 -34.15
N THR A 117 26.51 -3.91 -34.57
CA THR A 117 27.84 -4.51 -34.53
C THR A 117 28.79 -3.83 -35.53
N THR A 118 28.25 -3.38 -36.67
CA THR A 118 29.01 -2.72 -37.72
C THR A 118 29.24 -1.24 -37.43
N GLN A 119 28.29 -0.54 -36.79
CA GLN A 119 28.44 0.89 -36.45
C GLN A 119 29.37 1.16 -35.25
N GLN A 120 29.53 0.24 -34.29
CA GLN A 120 30.42 0.40 -33.13
C GLN A 120 31.90 0.05 -33.38
N GLY A 121 32.35 -0.09 -34.63
CA GLY A 121 33.78 -0.25 -34.94
C GLY A 121 34.38 -1.60 -34.54
N GLY A 122 33.69 -2.70 -34.83
CA GLY A 122 34.33 -4.03 -34.89
C GLY A 122 34.71 -4.65 -33.54
N ARG A 123 33.94 -4.44 -32.48
CA ARG A 123 33.95 -5.36 -31.34
C ARG A 123 33.00 -6.52 -31.64
N SER A 124 33.57 -7.70 -31.92
CA SER A 124 32.82 -8.94 -32.13
C SER A 124 31.80 -9.18 -31.01
N PRO A 125 30.53 -9.50 -31.32
CA PRO A 125 29.69 -10.18 -30.36
C PRO A 125 30.20 -11.62 -30.29
N SER A 126 30.68 -12.04 -29.12
CA SER A 126 30.96 -13.46 -28.87
C SER A 126 29.69 -14.26 -29.15
N MET A 127 29.62 -14.93 -30.31
CA MET A 127 28.68 -16.03 -30.47
C MET A 127 29.10 -17.12 -29.49
N MET A 128 28.20 -17.42 -28.54
CA MET A 128 28.32 -18.32 -27.40
C MET A 128 29.03 -17.71 -26.17
N PRO A 129 28.37 -17.63 -24.99
CA PRO A 129 29.09 -17.60 -23.73
C PRO A 129 29.62 -19.03 -23.49
N ARG A 130 30.94 -19.16 -23.40
CA ARG A 130 31.55 -20.38 -22.87
C ARG A 130 31.07 -20.54 -21.42
N SER A 131 30.27 -21.57 -21.19
CA SER A 131 29.80 -21.99 -19.88
C SER A 131 30.99 -22.17 -18.93
N SER A 132 31.14 -21.23 -18.01
CA SER A 132 31.75 -21.48 -16.71
C SER A 132 30.61 -21.41 -15.68
N TYR A 133 30.29 -22.59 -15.15
CA TYR A 133 29.31 -22.87 -14.11
C TYR A 133 28.96 -21.68 -13.20
N SER A 134 27.77 -21.11 -13.39
CA SER A 134 27.02 -20.44 -12.31
C SER A 134 25.52 -20.45 -12.64
N GLY A 135 24.74 -21.05 -11.73
CA GLY A 135 23.30 -20.89 -11.45
C GLY A 135 22.27 -20.71 -12.60
N PRO A 136 21.18 -21.48 -12.63
CA PRO A 136 20.10 -21.30 -13.61
C PRO A 136 19.17 -20.16 -13.15
N GLN A 137 19.48 -18.90 -13.46
CA GLN A 137 18.48 -17.83 -13.26
C GLN A 137 18.60 -16.56 -14.12
N ASN A 138 19.52 -16.45 -15.09
CA ASN A 138 19.78 -15.14 -15.72
C ASN A 138 19.97 -15.10 -17.25
N SER A 139 19.53 -16.12 -17.99
CA SER A 139 19.68 -16.15 -19.46
C SER A 139 18.70 -15.27 -20.25
N GLN A 140 17.67 -14.72 -19.60
CA GLN A 140 16.67 -13.85 -20.25
C GLN A 140 16.94 -12.34 -20.09
N LYS A 141 17.86 -11.95 -19.21
CA LYS A 141 18.11 -10.55 -18.87
C LYS A 141 19.13 -9.87 -19.79
N ALA A 142 20.07 -10.63 -20.36
CA ALA A 142 21.15 -10.07 -21.20
C ALA A 142 20.73 -9.73 -22.65
N PHE A 143 19.51 -10.07 -23.09
CA PHE A 143 19.02 -9.75 -24.43
C PHE A 143 18.20 -8.45 -24.49
N ARG A 144 17.94 -7.81 -23.34
CA ARG A 144 16.92 -6.74 -23.22
C ARG A 144 17.46 -5.31 -23.19
N ASP A 145 18.74 -5.09 -22.86
CA ASP A 145 19.23 -3.76 -22.48
C ASP A 145 20.20 -3.09 -23.48
N THR A 146 20.30 -3.61 -24.72
CA THR A 146 20.84 -2.81 -25.83
C THR A 146 19.65 -2.36 -26.66
N GLU A 147 19.18 -1.15 -26.40
CA GLU A 147 18.07 -0.58 -27.16
C GLU A 147 18.47 -0.47 -28.63
N ASN A 148 17.81 -1.31 -29.44
CA ASN A 148 18.13 -1.52 -30.84
C ASN A 148 18.13 -0.19 -31.60
N VAL A 149 19.21 0.13 -32.33
CA VAL A 149 19.33 1.37 -33.13
C VAL A 149 18.10 1.62 -34.01
N VAL A 150 17.55 0.56 -34.64
CA VAL A 150 16.33 0.66 -35.46
C VAL A 150 15.11 0.96 -34.61
N LYS A 151 14.98 0.36 -33.43
CA LYS A 151 13.88 0.64 -32.50
C LYS A 151 13.90 2.08 -32.03
N ARG A 152 15.07 2.60 -31.65
CA ARG A 152 15.25 3.99 -31.24
C ARG A 152 14.85 4.93 -32.37
N MET A 153 15.36 4.71 -33.58
CA MET A 153 14.99 5.49 -34.76
C MET A 153 13.48 5.49 -35.03
N MET A 154 12.80 4.33 -34.91
CA MET A 154 11.34 4.25 -35.06
C MET A 154 10.63 5.13 -34.03
N LEU A 155 11.00 5.02 -32.75
CA LEU A 155 10.40 5.77 -31.64
C LEU A 155 10.66 7.27 -31.77
N ASP A 156 11.88 7.67 -32.13
CA ASP A 156 12.27 9.07 -32.36
C ASP A 156 11.44 9.69 -33.48
N LYS A 157 11.31 9.01 -34.62
CA LYS A 157 10.50 9.49 -35.75
C LYS A 157 9.02 9.57 -35.39
N TRP A 158 8.49 8.62 -34.63
CA TRP A 158 7.09 8.67 -34.18
C TRP A 158 6.87 9.86 -33.23
N ASN A 159 7.82 10.11 -32.34
CA ASN A 159 7.79 11.25 -31.43
C ASN A 159 7.84 12.57 -32.19
N GLU A 160 8.81 12.73 -33.10
CA GLU A 160 9.02 13.92 -33.90
C GLU A 160 7.81 14.26 -34.77
N ILE A 161 7.30 13.29 -35.54
CA ILE A 161 6.28 13.53 -36.57
C ILE A 161 4.88 13.61 -35.98
N ILE A 162 4.53 12.70 -35.06
CA ILE A 162 3.15 12.55 -34.59
C ILE A 162 3.02 13.07 -33.16
N PHE A 163 3.67 12.39 -32.20
CA PHE A 163 3.34 12.55 -30.78
C PHE A 163 3.61 13.96 -30.26
N SER A 164 4.75 14.58 -30.62
CA SER A 164 5.15 15.90 -30.14
C SER A 164 4.08 16.99 -30.42
N GLY A 165 3.39 16.89 -31.56
CA GLY A 165 2.39 17.85 -32.00
C GLY A 165 0.98 17.63 -31.43
N ILE A 166 0.70 16.43 -30.89
CA ILE A 166 -0.65 16.08 -30.37
C ILE A 166 -0.65 15.61 -28.92
N LYS A 167 0.51 15.45 -28.26
CA LYS A 167 0.65 14.91 -26.90
C LYS A 167 -0.29 15.58 -25.89
N GLU A 168 -0.40 16.91 -25.91
CA GLU A 168 -1.25 17.66 -24.98
C GLU A 168 -2.74 17.39 -25.20
N LYS A 169 -3.17 17.26 -26.47
CA LYS A 169 -4.55 16.91 -26.81
C LYS A 169 -4.88 15.48 -26.40
N LEU A 170 -3.96 14.55 -26.62
CA LEU A 170 -4.10 13.15 -26.21
C LEU A 170 -4.18 13.04 -24.68
N GLN A 171 -3.31 13.76 -23.96
CA GLN A 171 -3.32 13.82 -22.51
C GLN A 171 -4.65 14.40 -22.00
N ALA A 172 -5.10 15.54 -22.53
CA ALA A 172 -6.36 16.15 -22.11
C ALA A 172 -7.57 15.22 -22.36
N ALA A 173 -7.62 14.57 -23.52
CA ALA A 173 -8.66 13.58 -23.83
C ALA A 173 -8.61 12.37 -22.89
N ALA A 174 -7.42 11.85 -22.59
CA ALA A 174 -7.24 10.77 -21.63
C ALA A 174 -7.72 11.17 -20.22
N MET A 175 -7.40 12.38 -19.75
CA MET A 175 -7.88 12.86 -18.44
C MET A 175 -9.41 13.01 -18.40
N LYS A 176 -10.04 13.46 -19.49
CA LYS A 176 -11.51 13.52 -19.61
C LYS A 176 -12.14 12.12 -19.51
N LEU A 177 -11.56 11.10 -20.16
CA LEU A 177 -12.03 9.72 -20.05
C LEU A 177 -11.92 9.19 -18.62
N VAL A 178 -10.79 9.45 -17.95
CA VAL A 178 -10.59 9.07 -16.54
C VAL A 178 -11.63 9.76 -15.64
N ALA A 179 -11.91 11.04 -15.86
CA ALA A 179 -12.95 11.76 -15.12
C ALA A 179 -14.36 11.17 -15.38
N ALA A 180 -14.67 10.79 -16.62
CA ALA A 180 -15.93 10.14 -16.97
C ALA A 180 -16.10 8.78 -16.27
N GLU A 181 -15.04 7.95 -16.21
CA GLU A 181 -15.06 6.68 -15.49
C GLU A 181 -15.22 6.84 -13.97
N ARG A 182 -14.69 7.92 -13.38
CA ARG A 182 -14.97 8.24 -11.97
C ARG A 182 -16.45 8.54 -11.71
N ASN A 183 -17.15 9.05 -12.71
CA ASN A 183 -18.60 9.28 -12.68
C ASN A 183 -19.42 8.03 -13.06
N GLY A 184 -18.76 6.90 -13.37
CA GLY A 184 -19.41 5.62 -13.69
C GLY A 184 -19.55 5.33 -15.18
N GLU A 185 -19.00 6.16 -16.07
CA GLU A 185 -19.04 5.92 -17.51
C GLU A 185 -17.95 4.93 -17.94
N ALA A 186 -18.36 3.81 -18.53
CA ALA A 186 -17.41 2.84 -19.07
C ALA A 186 -16.81 3.32 -20.40
N PHE A 187 -15.50 3.18 -20.54
CA PHE A 187 -14.79 3.42 -21.80
C PHE A 187 -13.73 2.33 -22.03
N ASP A 188 -13.18 2.28 -23.25
CA ASP A 188 -12.06 1.38 -23.53
C ASP A 188 -10.77 1.87 -22.87
N SER A 189 -10.35 1.15 -21.83
CA SER A 189 -9.11 1.42 -21.09
C SER A 189 -7.85 1.49 -21.94
N GLN A 190 -7.82 0.82 -23.10
CA GLN A 190 -6.66 0.86 -24.00
C GLN A 190 -6.38 2.28 -24.49
N LEU A 191 -7.38 3.17 -24.48
CA LEU A 191 -7.20 4.57 -24.85
C LEU A 191 -6.28 5.31 -23.88
N VAL A 192 -6.45 5.11 -22.57
CA VAL A 192 -5.59 5.74 -21.56
C VAL A 192 -4.27 4.99 -21.42
N VAL A 193 -4.32 3.66 -21.46
CA VAL A 193 -3.12 2.79 -21.39
C VAL A 193 -2.16 3.08 -22.55
N GLY A 194 -2.67 3.21 -23.78
CA GLY A 194 -1.82 3.47 -24.95
C GLY A 194 -1.23 4.89 -24.95
N VAL A 195 -1.95 5.90 -24.43
CA VAL A 195 -1.37 7.24 -24.20
C VAL A 195 -0.24 7.15 -23.18
N ARG A 196 -0.46 6.51 -22.03
CA ARG A 196 0.59 6.26 -21.02
C ARG A 196 1.80 5.56 -21.64
N GLU A 197 1.59 4.49 -22.40
CA GLU A 197 2.67 3.75 -23.06
C GLU A 197 3.43 4.59 -24.07
N SER A 198 2.76 5.52 -24.75
CA SER A 198 3.41 6.49 -25.62
C SER A 198 4.33 7.41 -24.81
N TYR A 199 3.85 7.98 -23.70
CA TYR A 199 4.64 8.83 -22.81
C TYR A 199 5.85 8.11 -22.19
N VAL A 200 5.73 6.81 -21.90
CA VAL A 200 6.82 5.99 -21.33
C VAL A 200 7.81 5.54 -22.42
N SER A 201 7.32 5.11 -23.58
CA SER A 201 8.15 4.49 -24.62
C SER A 201 8.83 5.50 -25.55
N LEU A 202 8.30 6.71 -25.66
CA LEU A 202 8.84 7.78 -26.51
C LEU A 202 9.76 8.74 -25.74
N SER A 203 10.19 8.37 -24.53
CA SER A 203 11.16 9.15 -23.79
C SER A 203 12.51 9.12 -24.50
N THR A 204 13.02 10.29 -24.88
CA THR A 204 14.29 10.44 -25.60
C THR A 204 15.51 10.51 -24.67
N ASP A 205 15.29 10.55 -23.37
CA ASP A 205 16.35 10.68 -22.36
C ASP A 205 16.82 9.29 -21.92
N ALA A 206 18.09 8.97 -22.24
CA ALA A 206 18.72 7.70 -21.93
C ALA A 206 19.06 7.56 -20.44
N ASP A 207 19.25 8.68 -19.73
CA ASP A 207 19.59 8.71 -18.31
C ASP A 207 18.32 8.73 -17.45
N GLU A 208 17.24 9.37 -17.93
CA GLU A 208 15.93 9.39 -17.28
C GLU A 208 14.78 8.95 -18.21
N PRO A 209 14.60 7.64 -18.46
CA PRO A 209 13.61 7.11 -19.41
C PRO A 209 12.15 7.38 -19.04
N LEU A 210 11.88 7.94 -17.85
CA LEU A 210 10.53 8.29 -17.39
C LEU A 210 10.31 9.80 -17.23
N ALA A 211 11.29 10.66 -17.55
CA ALA A 211 11.19 12.10 -17.30
C ALA A 211 9.98 12.76 -18.00
N ILE A 212 9.73 12.41 -19.27
CA ILE A 212 8.60 12.95 -20.05
C ILE A 212 7.27 12.45 -19.49
N TYR A 213 7.20 11.18 -19.10
CA TYR A 213 6.01 10.62 -18.43
C TYR A 213 5.73 11.30 -17.09
N LYS A 214 6.75 11.47 -16.23
CA LYS A 214 6.62 12.07 -14.89
C LYS A 214 6.20 13.55 -14.96
N SER A 215 6.84 14.32 -15.83
CA SER A 215 6.61 15.78 -15.95
C SER A 215 5.26 16.14 -16.58
N HIS A 216 4.72 15.28 -17.44
CA HIS A 216 3.48 15.54 -18.18
C HIS A 216 2.33 14.63 -17.74
N PHE A 217 2.36 13.34 -18.09
CA PHE A 217 1.23 12.45 -17.90
C PHE A 217 0.95 12.14 -16.42
N GLU A 218 1.97 11.73 -15.66
CA GLU A 218 1.83 11.48 -14.21
C GLU A 218 1.32 12.74 -13.52
N ARG A 219 1.98 13.88 -13.74
CA ARG A 219 1.58 15.15 -13.15
C ARG A 219 0.13 15.50 -13.47
N ALA A 220 -0.27 15.47 -14.74
CA ALA A 220 -1.63 15.79 -15.14
C ALA A 220 -2.66 14.82 -14.56
N TYR A 221 -2.32 13.52 -14.45
CA TYR A 221 -3.17 12.53 -13.81
C TYR A 221 -3.33 12.81 -12.31
N LEU A 222 -2.24 13.11 -11.60
CA LEU A 222 -2.25 13.47 -10.18
C LEU A 222 -3.09 14.73 -9.95
N ASP A 223 -2.83 15.79 -10.71
CA ASP A 223 -3.49 17.09 -10.59
C ASP A 223 -5.00 16.96 -10.86
N ALA A 224 -5.39 16.26 -11.94
CA ALA A 224 -6.80 16.03 -12.27
C ALA A 224 -7.53 15.17 -11.22
N THR A 225 -6.82 14.24 -10.57
CA THR A 225 -7.38 13.41 -9.49
C THR A 225 -7.60 14.24 -8.23
N GLU A 226 -6.61 15.05 -7.86
CA GLU A 226 -6.68 15.96 -6.71
C GLU A 226 -7.81 16.98 -6.88
N GLU A 227 -7.93 17.61 -8.06
CA GLU A 227 -9.00 18.57 -8.36
C GLU A 227 -10.40 17.93 -8.31
N PHE A 228 -10.56 16.73 -8.90
CA PHE A 228 -11.83 16.00 -8.89
C PHE A 228 -12.32 15.73 -7.46
N TYR A 229 -11.44 15.22 -6.60
CA TYR A 229 -11.83 14.90 -5.22
C TYR A 229 -11.95 16.14 -4.34
N LYS A 230 -11.16 17.21 -4.57
CA LYS A 230 -11.34 18.48 -3.85
C LYS A 230 -12.72 19.08 -4.07
N GLY A 231 -13.22 19.07 -5.31
CA GLY A 231 -14.55 19.59 -5.63
C GLY A 231 -15.67 18.74 -5.05
N ARG A 232 -15.52 17.41 -5.04
CA ARG A 232 -16.60 16.48 -4.67
C ARG A 232 -16.64 16.12 -3.19
N ALA A 233 -15.50 16.09 -2.50
CA ALA A 233 -15.41 15.64 -1.12
C ALA A 233 -16.19 16.53 -0.15
N ALA A 234 -16.05 17.85 -0.29
CA ALA A 234 -16.77 18.82 0.55
C ALA A 234 -18.28 18.70 0.40
N GLN A 235 -18.77 18.58 -0.84
CA GLN A 235 -20.19 18.39 -1.13
C GLN A 235 -20.75 17.11 -0.51
N VAL A 236 -20.05 15.99 -0.68
CA VAL A 236 -20.49 14.69 -0.12
C VAL A 236 -20.56 14.73 1.40
N LEU A 237 -19.61 15.41 2.05
CA LEU A 237 -19.59 15.57 3.50
C LEU A 237 -20.78 16.40 3.99
N GLU A 238 -21.09 17.52 3.33
CA GLU A 238 -22.20 18.41 3.70
C GLU A 238 -23.57 17.74 3.50
N GLU A 239 -23.76 17.02 2.39
CA GLU A 239 -25.04 16.40 2.05
C GLU A 239 -25.34 15.13 2.86
N ASN A 240 -24.32 14.31 3.14
CA ASN A 240 -24.52 12.96 3.68
C ASN A 240 -24.00 12.77 5.11
N GLY A 241 -23.27 13.74 5.65
CA GLY A 241 -22.66 13.68 6.97
C GLY A 241 -21.37 12.83 7.02
N VAL A 242 -20.68 12.91 8.17
CA VAL A 242 -19.33 12.35 8.37
C VAL A 242 -19.28 10.83 8.20
N GLN A 243 -20.28 10.10 8.72
CA GLN A 243 -20.25 8.63 8.69
C GLN A 243 -20.37 8.07 7.26
N ASN A 244 -21.25 8.64 6.44
CA ASN A 244 -21.38 8.26 5.03
C ASN A 244 -20.17 8.74 4.21
N TYR A 245 -19.62 9.91 4.56
CA TYR A 245 -18.39 10.39 3.97
C TYR A 245 -17.21 9.42 4.19
N MET A 246 -17.07 8.83 5.38
CA MET A 246 -16.04 7.83 5.63
C MET A 246 -16.16 6.61 4.69
N GLN A 247 -17.39 6.12 4.45
CA GLN A 247 -17.62 5.01 3.52
C GLN A 247 -17.26 5.41 2.09
N TYR A 248 -17.66 6.62 1.69
CA TYR A 248 -17.32 7.19 0.40
C TYR A 248 -15.79 7.29 0.22
N ALA A 249 -15.07 7.85 1.20
CA ALA A 249 -13.62 8.00 1.15
C ALA A 249 -12.91 6.64 1.07
N ASP A 250 -13.30 5.64 1.87
CA ASP A 250 -12.72 4.30 1.83
C ASP A 250 -12.96 3.61 0.47
N SER A 251 -14.18 3.71 -0.08
CA SER A 251 -14.49 3.18 -1.42
C SER A 251 -13.65 3.85 -2.49
N LYS A 252 -13.60 5.19 -2.50
CA LYS A 252 -12.88 5.95 -3.53
C LYS A 252 -11.38 5.75 -3.47
N LEU A 253 -10.79 5.59 -2.29
CA LEU A 253 -9.37 5.23 -2.17
C LEU A 253 -9.06 3.85 -2.78
N ARG A 254 -9.95 2.85 -2.59
CA ARG A 254 -9.77 1.53 -3.21
C ARG A 254 -9.98 1.56 -4.72
N GLU A 255 -10.99 2.30 -5.18
CA GLU A 255 -11.23 2.49 -6.62
C GLU A 255 -10.05 3.18 -7.30
N GLU A 256 -9.47 4.23 -6.68
CA GLU A 256 -8.28 4.88 -7.23
C GLU A 256 -7.04 4.00 -7.18
N ASP A 257 -6.83 3.16 -6.15
CA ASP A 257 -5.72 2.19 -6.18
C ASP A 257 -5.82 1.24 -7.38
N GLN A 258 -7.01 0.69 -7.63
CA GLN A 258 -7.25 -0.20 -8.77
C GLN A 258 -7.07 0.54 -10.11
N ARG A 259 -7.59 1.76 -10.21
CA ARG A 259 -7.48 2.60 -11.39
C ARG A 259 -6.03 3.01 -11.68
N ALA A 260 -5.28 3.35 -10.64
CA ALA A 260 -3.86 3.68 -10.71
C ALA A 260 -3.03 2.51 -11.23
N ARG A 261 -3.28 1.30 -10.73
CA ARG A 261 -2.61 0.07 -11.21
C ARG A 261 -2.86 -0.18 -12.70
N ARG A 262 -4.01 0.27 -13.22
CA ARG A 262 -4.38 0.14 -14.63
C ARG A 262 -3.73 1.21 -15.50
N TYR A 263 -3.73 2.48 -15.06
CA TYR A 263 -3.41 3.64 -15.91
C TYR A 263 -2.07 4.31 -15.62
N LEU A 264 -1.48 4.14 -14.45
CA LEU A 264 -0.13 4.62 -14.16
C LEU A 264 0.91 3.54 -14.43
N ASP A 265 2.17 3.93 -14.51
CA ASP A 265 3.28 2.98 -14.58
C ASP A 265 3.54 2.35 -13.21
N THR A 266 3.39 1.02 -13.12
CA THR A 266 3.51 0.28 -11.86
C THR A 266 4.96 0.02 -11.43
N LYS A 267 5.95 0.37 -12.26
CA LYS A 267 7.38 0.19 -11.95
C LYS A 267 7.96 1.42 -11.26
N SER A 268 7.26 2.54 -11.32
CA SER A 268 7.64 3.82 -10.74
C SER A 268 6.92 4.11 -9.42
N ASP A 269 7.30 5.22 -8.79
CA ASP A 269 6.69 5.76 -7.58
C ASP A 269 5.35 6.48 -7.82
N SER A 270 4.83 6.51 -9.06
CA SER A 270 3.58 7.21 -9.39
C SER A 270 2.38 6.71 -8.58
N LEU A 271 2.29 5.40 -8.33
CA LEU A 271 1.17 4.82 -7.59
C LEU A 271 1.15 5.31 -6.14
N GLU A 272 2.30 5.30 -5.47
CA GLU A 272 2.42 5.79 -4.09
C GLU A 272 2.11 7.29 -4.01
N LYS A 273 2.63 8.09 -4.96
CA LYS A 273 2.33 9.53 -5.05
C LYS A 273 0.84 9.80 -5.22
N LEU A 274 0.16 9.06 -6.09
CA LEU A 274 -1.29 9.21 -6.27
C LEU A 274 -2.04 8.88 -4.99
N LEU A 275 -1.74 7.75 -4.36
CA LEU A 275 -2.41 7.36 -3.13
C LEU A 275 -2.20 8.39 -2.02
N ASN A 276 -0.98 8.92 -1.88
CA ASN A 276 -0.69 9.98 -0.91
C ASN A 276 -1.48 11.27 -1.22
N ARG A 277 -1.63 11.64 -2.49
CA ARG A 277 -2.48 12.77 -2.92
C ARG A 277 -3.95 12.54 -2.60
N CYS A 278 -4.47 11.35 -2.91
CA CYS A 278 -5.84 10.99 -2.58
C CYS A 278 -6.10 10.97 -1.07
N VAL A 279 -5.17 10.44 -0.26
CA VAL A 279 -5.25 10.47 1.21
C VAL A 279 -5.21 11.91 1.72
N SER A 280 -4.37 12.77 1.18
CA SER A 280 -4.31 14.19 1.56
C SER A 280 -5.66 14.90 1.33
N VAL A 281 -6.26 14.70 0.15
CA VAL A 281 -7.52 15.35 -0.23
C VAL A 281 -8.73 14.74 0.47
N LEU A 282 -8.83 13.41 0.53
CA LEU A 282 -10.02 12.73 1.06
C LEU A 282 -9.96 12.51 2.58
N VAL A 283 -8.78 12.36 3.17
CA VAL A 283 -8.65 12.04 4.60
C VAL A 283 -8.10 13.22 5.37
N VAL A 284 -6.90 13.70 5.04
CA VAL A 284 -6.21 14.74 5.85
C VAL A 284 -7.01 16.04 5.88
N SER A 285 -7.60 16.44 4.75
CA SER A 285 -8.39 17.68 4.65
C SER A 285 -9.65 17.69 5.53
N PHE A 286 -10.20 16.52 5.84
CA PHE A 286 -11.44 16.35 6.63
C PHE A 286 -11.20 15.59 7.94
N GLN A 287 -9.93 15.44 8.32
CA GLN A 287 -9.50 14.62 9.45
C GLN A 287 -10.13 15.08 10.77
N GLU A 288 -10.24 16.39 10.98
CA GLU A 288 -10.82 16.95 12.22
C GLU A 288 -12.30 16.58 12.38
N GLN A 289 -13.09 16.66 11.30
CA GLN A 289 -14.52 16.30 11.35
C GLN A 289 -14.70 14.80 11.54
N VAL A 290 -13.86 13.99 10.88
CA VAL A 290 -13.86 12.53 11.07
C VAL A 290 -13.51 12.17 12.52
N LEU A 291 -12.45 12.77 13.08
CA LEU A 291 -12.03 12.52 14.46
C LEU A 291 -13.05 12.99 15.49
N ALA A 292 -13.83 14.04 15.21
CA ALA A 292 -14.87 14.54 16.11
C ALA A 292 -16.00 13.51 16.36
N GLU A 293 -16.25 12.59 15.43
CA GLU A 293 -17.23 11.50 15.59
C GLU A 293 -16.69 10.35 16.45
N CYS A 294 -15.37 10.24 16.62
CA CYS A 294 -14.72 9.11 17.30
C CYS A 294 -15.27 8.87 18.72
N PRO A 295 -15.41 9.88 19.60
CA PRO A 295 -15.97 9.66 20.94
C PRO A 295 -17.40 9.10 20.92
N GLY A 296 -18.23 9.57 19.98
CA GLY A 296 -19.61 9.10 19.84
C GLY A 296 -19.68 7.64 19.38
N LEU A 297 -18.80 7.25 18.45
CA LEU A 297 -18.70 5.88 17.95
C LEU A 297 -18.14 4.91 18.99
N ILE A 298 -17.16 5.33 19.78
CA ILE A 298 -16.63 4.54 20.90
C ILE A 298 -17.74 4.31 21.92
N LYS A 299 -18.46 5.37 22.33
CA LYS A 299 -19.54 5.26 23.32
C LYS A 299 -20.71 4.37 22.86
N ALA A 300 -20.97 4.33 21.57
CA ALA A 300 -22.03 3.50 20.99
C ALA A 300 -21.59 2.06 20.64
N ASP A 301 -20.33 1.70 20.92
CA ASP A 301 -19.73 0.40 20.54
C ASP A 301 -19.88 0.09 19.02
N GLU A 302 -19.78 1.10 18.17
CA GLU A 302 -19.95 1.00 16.70
C GLU A 302 -18.66 0.49 16.02
N ILE A 303 -18.36 -0.79 16.22
CA ILE A 303 -17.09 -1.45 15.82
C ILE A 303 -16.77 -1.26 14.33
N ASP A 304 -17.72 -1.48 13.42
CA ASP A 304 -17.47 -1.42 11.98
C ASP A 304 -17.10 0.00 11.51
N LYS A 305 -17.72 1.01 12.11
CA LYS A 305 -17.44 2.42 11.81
C LYS A 305 -16.09 2.84 12.39
N LEU A 306 -15.76 2.40 13.60
CA LEU A 306 -14.44 2.63 14.20
C LEU A 306 -13.32 1.95 13.39
N ARG A 307 -13.56 0.72 12.92
CA ARG A 307 -12.64 0.00 12.04
C ARG A 307 -12.40 0.74 10.73
N MET A 308 -13.45 1.29 10.14
CA MET A 308 -13.33 2.12 8.94
C MET A 308 -12.58 3.42 9.23
N MET A 309 -12.92 4.11 10.31
CA MET A 309 -12.23 5.31 10.75
C MET A 309 -10.74 5.05 10.96
N PHE A 310 -10.37 3.98 11.67
CA PHE A 310 -8.98 3.59 11.88
C PHE A 310 -8.23 3.37 10.58
N ARG A 311 -8.81 2.61 9.62
CA ARG A 311 -8.17 2.36 8.31
C ARG A 311 -7.97 3.62 7.45
N LEU A 312 -8.81 4.64 7.64
CA LEU A 312 -8.64 5.94 6.97
C LEU A 312 -7.55 6.74 7.68
N ILE A 313 -7.67 6.87 9.00
CA ILE A 313 -6.82 7.73 9.83
C ILE A 313 -5.39 7.21 9.96
N ASP A 314 -5.17 5.89 9.94
CA ASP A 314 -3.83 5.30 9.99
C ASP A 314 -2.98 5.63 8.74
N ARG A 315 -3.64 6.03 7.64
CA ARG A 315 -2.94 6.55 6.45
C ARG A 315 -2.43 7.98 6.65
N SER A 316 -2.90 8.68 7.68
CA SER A 316 -2.46 10.02 8.04
C SER A 316 -1.46 9.94 9.21
N PRO A 317 -0.30 10.61 9.11
CA PRO A 317 0.72 10.56 10.17
C PRO A 317 0.28 11.19 11.50
N SER A 318 -0.76 12.04 11.51
CA SER A 318 -1.12 12.85 12.67
C SER A 318 -2.42 12.45 13.37
N GLY A 319 -3.22 11.54 12.81
CA GLY A 319 -4.58 11.32 13.31
C GLY A 319 -4.70 10.26 14.43
N ILE A 320 -3.83 9.25 14.44
CA ILE A 320 -3.84 8.18 15.46
C ILE A 320 -3.67 8.70 16.89
N PRO A 321 -2.74 9.64 17.20
CA PRO A 321 -2.60 10.19 18.56
C PRO A 321 -3.92 10.73 19.14
N THR A 322 -4.76 11.35 18.31
CA THR A 322 -6.06 11.89 18.73
C THR A 322 -7.06 10.77 19.04
N MET A 323 -7.10 9.71 18.22
CA MET A 323 -7.94 8.54 18.51
C MET A 323 -7.53 7.83 19.80
N LEU A 324 -6.23 7.71 20.05
CA LEU A 324 -5.70 7.14 21.29
C LEU A 324 -6.15 7.96 22.50
N LYS A 325 -6.09 9.30 22.40
CA LYS A 325 -6.58 10.21 23.44
C LYS A 325 -8.07 10.00 23.72
N TYR A 326 -8.91 9.89 22.69
CA TYR A 326 -10.35 9.69 22.88
C TYR A 326 -10.69 8.34 23.49
N LEU A 327 -10.00 7.26 23.11
CA LEU A 327 -10.16 5.96 23.74
C LEU A 327 -9.76 6.02 25.22
N ASP A 328 -8.60 6.59 25.51
CA ASP A 328 -8.05 6.76 26.85
C ASP A 328 -8.98 7.60 27.75
N GLU A 329 -9.49 8.72 27.25
CA GLU A 329 -10.50 9.54 27.93
C GLU A 329 -11.81 8.79 28.18
N HIS A 330 -12.30 8.05 27.19
CA HIS A 330 -13.54 7.31 27.31
C HIS A 330 -13.45 6.20 28.36
N ILE A 331 -12.39 5.38 28.33
CA ILE A 331 -12.14 4.32 29.31
C ILE A 331 -12.08 4.91 30.72
N ARG A 332 -11.37 6.03 30.90
CA ARG A 332 -11.29 6.70 32.20
C ARG A 332 -12.63 7.24 32.68
N CYS A 333 -13.32 8.01 31.84
CA CYS A 333 -14.57 8.65 32.22
C CYS A 333 -15.64 7.61 32.56
N GLU A 334 -15.74 6.55 31.76
CA GLU A 334 -16.70 5.48 32.01
C GLU A 334 -16.32 4.67 33.25
N GLY A 335 -15.05 4.28 33.39
CA GLY A 335 -14.58 3.55 34.57
C GLY A 335 -14.81 4.32 35.87
N LEU A 336 -14.47 5.62 35.90
CA LEU A 336 -14.71 6.46 37.07
C LEU A 336 -16.21 6.67 37.34
N SER A 337 -17.01 6.89 36.29
CA SER A 337 -18.46 7.04 36.42
C SER A 337 -19.10 5.78 37.01
N ASP A 338 -18.73 4.61 36.53
CA ASP A 338 -19.22 3.32 37.02
C ASP A 338 -18.80 3.06 38.46
N MET A 339 -17.56 3.42 38.82
CA MET A 339 -17.05 3.34 40.19
C MET A 339 -17.84 4.25 41.13
N VAL A 340 -18.15 5.49 40.73
CA VAL A 340 -18.95 6.44 41.53
C VAL A 340 -20.39 5.96 41.69
N ALA A 341 -21.03 5.53 40.60
CA ALA A 341 -22.42 5.09 40.62
C ALA A 341 -22.64 3.88 41.54
N ASN A 342 -21.64 3.02 41.65
CA ASN A 342 -21.71 1.80 42.46
C ASN A 342 -21.03 1.94 43.84
N ALA A 343 -20.58 3.14 44.22
CA ALA A 343 -19.76 3.36 45.42
C ALA A 343 -20.34 2.76 46.70
N GLN A 344 -21.65 2.91 46.93
CA GLN A 344 -22.32 2.39 48.12
C GLN A 344 -22.42 0.85 48.15
N THR A 345 -22.59 0.22 46.98
CA THR A 345 -22.69 -1.25 46.89
C THR A 345 -21.31 -1.91 46.92
N ILE A 346 -20.33 -1.30 46.27
CA ILE A 346 -18.93 -1.77 46.20
C ILE A 346 -18.27 -1.80 47.58
N THR A 347 -18.56 -0.81 48.45
CA THR A 347 -18.00 -0.82 49.82
C THR A 347 -18.45 -2.03 50.65
N SER A 348 -19.59 -2.63 50.31
CA SER A 348 -20.13 -3.82 50.99
C SER A 348 -19.84 -5.14 50.25
N ASP A 349 -19.56 -5.09 48.95
CA ASP A 349 -19.45 -6.27 48.08
C ASP A 349 -18.19 -6.22 47.19
N PRO A 350 -17.08 -6.86 47.63
CA PRO A 350 -15.85 -6.96 46.85
C PRO A 350 -15.99 -7.76 45.55
N GLU A 351 -16.93 -8.72 45.47
CA GLU A 351 -17.15 -9.54 44.28
C GLU A 351 -17.66 -8.68 43.13
N LYS A 352 -18.74 -7.94 43.38
CA LYS A 352 -19.35 -7.06 42.39
C LYS A 352 -18.35 -6.02 41.83
N TYR A 353 -17.45 -5.53 42.68
CA TYR A 353 -16.41 -4.59 42.25
C TYR A 353 -15.42 -5.20 41.26
N VAL A 354 -14.85 -6.36 41.60
CA VAL A 354 -13.85 -7.03 40.76
C VAL A 354 -14.47 -7.47 39.43
N GLU A 355 -15.70 -7.98 39.46
CA GLU A 355 -16.42 -8.36 38.24
C GLU A 355 -16.72 -7.16 37.33
N GLN A 356 -17.05 -6.00 37.89
CA GLN A 356 -17.24 -4.77 37.10
C GLN A 356 -15.95 -4.32 36.43
N LEU A 357 -14.81 -4.31 37.14
CA LEU A 357 -13.52 -3.97 36.54
C LEU A 357 -13.12 -4.93 35.42
N LEU A 358 -13.35 -6.23 35.61
CA LEU A 358 -13.06 -7.24 34.59
C LEU A 358 -13.98 -7.13 33.39
N SER A 359 -15.28 -6.88 33.61
CA SER A 359 -16.24 -6.65 32.54
C SER A 359 -15.84 -5.45 31.69
N MET A 360 -15.44 -4.35 32.33
CA MET A 360 -14.93 -3.16 31.67
C MET A 360 -13.64 -3.46 30.86
N PHE A 361 -12.67 -4.15 31.48
CA PHE A 361 -11.42 -4.54 30.80
C PHE A 361 -11.68 -5.42 29.57
N ASN A 362 -12.55 -6.42 29.69
CA ASN A 362 -12.89 -7.36 28.63
C ASN A 362 -13.66 -6.68 27.50
N ARG A 363 -14.59 -5.76 27.82
CA ARG A 363 -15.32 -4.98 26.82
C ARG A 363 -14.36 -4.11 26.01
N PHE A 364 -13.49 -3.33 26.65
CA PHE A 364 -12.53 -2.50 25.93
C PHE A 364 -11.42 -3.30 25.23
N SER A 365 -11.07 -4.48 25.74
CA SER A 365 -10.17 -5.40 25.04
C SER A 365 -10.82 -5.96 23.76
N THR A 366 -12.10 -6.31 23.83
CA THR A 366 -12.89 -6.73 22.67
C THR A 366 -13.02 -5.59 21.67
N LEU A 367 -13.30 -4.37 22.14
CA LEU A 367 -13.35 -3.17 21.30
C LEU A 367 -12.01 -2.95 20.58
N VAL A 368 -10.87 -3.02 21.28
CA VAL A 368 -9.55 -2.81 20.68
C VAL A 368 -9.21 -3.89 19.65
N ARG A 369 -9.50 -5.15 19.97
CA ARG A 369 -9.32 -6.27 19.06
C ARG A 369 -10.14 -6.09 17.79
N ASP A 370 -11.43 -5.81 17.95
CA ASP A 370 -12.37 -5.87 16.84
C ASP A 370 -12.33 -4.57 16.02
N ALA A 371 -12.25 -3.39 16.65
CA ALA A 371 -12.22 -2.11 15.96
C ALA A 371 -10.81 -1.70 15.46
N PHE A 372 -9.76 -2.05 16.20
CA PHE A 372 -8.39 -1.59 15.93
C PHE A 372 -7.41 -2.72 15.60
N TYR A 373 -7.89 -3.95 15.36
CA TYR A 373 -7.08 -5.11 14.97
C TYR A 373 -5.93 -5.44 15.94
N ASP A 374 -6.16 -5.27 17.24
CA ASP A 374 -5.11 -5.44 18.28
C ASP A 374 -3.87 -4.55 18.03
N ASP A 375 -4.07 -3.34 17.48
CA ASP A 375 -2.98 -2.40 17.28
C ASP A 375 -2.23 -2.12 18.61
N PRO A 376 -0.90 -2.32 18.66
CA PRO A 376 -0.13 -2.17 19.90
C PRO A 376 -0.26 -0.79 20.56
N ARG A 377 -0.50 0.27 19.79
CA ARG A 377 -0.69 1.63 20.29
C ARG A 377 -1.99 1.72 21.09
N PHE A 378 -3.07 1.12 20.59
CA PHE A 378 -4.38 1.09 21.24
C PHE A 378 -4.40 0.15 22.45
N LEU A 379 -3.70 -0.99 22.39
CA LEU A 379 -3.50 -1.88 23.54
C LEU A 379 -2.79 -1.15 24.69
N THR A 380 -1.73 -0.40 24.37
CA THR A 380 -0.98 0.40 25.35
C THR A 380 -1.85 1.51 25.96
N ALA A 381 -2.65 2.20 25.14
CA ALA A 381 -3.58 3.23 25.61
C ALA A 381 -4.65 2.65 26.55
N ARG A 382 -5.25 1.50 26.20
CA ARG A 382 -6.18 0.77 27.07
C ARG A 382 -5.52 0.39 28.40
N ASP A 383 -4.33 -0.19 28.36
CA ASP A 383 -3.60 -0.63 29.56
C ASP A 383 -3.27 0.55 30.48
N LYS A 384 -2.85 1.68 29.91
CA LYS A 384 -2.58 2.91 30.66
C LYS A 384 -3.86 3.48 31.27
N ALA A 385 -4.93 3.60 30.50
CA ALA A 385 -6.21 4.11 30.99
C ALA A 385 -6.77 3.22 32.11
N PHE A 386 -6.70 1.90 31.94
CA PHE A 386 -7.14 0.95 32.95
C PHE A 386 -6.30 1.03 34.22
N GLN A 387 -4.98 1.18 34.09
CA GLN A 387 -4.09 1.43 35.22
C GLN A 387 -4.48 2.72 35.98
N GLU A 388 -4.82 3.80 35.27
CA GLU A 388 -5.25 5.05 35.90
C GLU A 388 -6.58 4.86 36.66
N VAL A 389 -7.55 4.12 36.11
CA VAL A 389 -8.82 3.81 36.78
C VAL A 389 -8.61 2.96 38.04
N VAL A 390 -7.81 1.89 37.96
CA VAL A 390 -7.54 0.98 39.10
C VAL A 390 -6.84 1.68 40.26
N ASN A 391 -5.95 2.63 39.94
CA ASN A 391 -5.19 3.39 40.93
C ASN A 391 -5.81 4.75 41.27
N ASP A 392 -7.02 5.03 40.79
CA ASP A 392 -7.70 6.28 41.10
C ASP A 392 -7.99 6.40 42.59
N THR A 393 -7.68 7.57 43.16
CA THR A 393 -7.82 7.86 44.59
C THR A 393 -8.99 8.79 44.90
N THR A 394 -9.76 9.19 43.89
CA THR A 394 -10.85 10.17 44.02
C THR A 394 -12.16 9.52 44.44
N VAL A 395 -12.41 8.26 44.03
CA VAL A 395 -13.67 7.54 44.32
C VAL A 395 -13.54 6.63 45.55
N PHE A 396 -12.56 5.72 45.54
CA PHE A 396 -12.34 4.78 46.64
C PHE A 396 -11.00 5.03 47.32
N LYS A 397 -10.98 6.04 48.19
CA LYS A 397 -9.79 6.42 48.93
C LYS A 397 -9.60 5.53 50.16
N LEU A 398 -8.43 4.91 50.25
CA LEU A 398 -7.86 4.35 51.47
C LEU A 398 -6.88 5.36 52.07
N GLU A 399 -7.01 5.65 53.35
CA GLU A 399 -6.04 6.50 54.05
C GLU A 399 -4.99 5.63 54.72
N LEU A 400 -3.80 5.57 54.12
CA LEU A 400 -2.66 4.89 54.74
C LEU A 400 -1.85 5.86 55.59
N GLN A 401 -1.47 5.40 56.78
CA GLN A 401 -0.49 6.08 57.61
C GLN A 401 0.90 5.83 57.03
N ALA A 402 1.60 6.88 56.60
CA ALA A 402 2.99 6.76 56.18
C ALA A 402 3.85 6.22 57.35
N PRO A 403 4.88 5.38 57.08
CA PRO A 403 5.78 4.89 58.11
C PRO A 403 6.39 6.08 58.86
N LYS A 404 6.26 6.08 60.19
CA LYS A 404 6.79 7.13 61.06
C LYS A 404 8.30 7.26 60.86
N GLN A 405 8.76 8.32 60.18
CA GLN A 405 10.11 8.83 60.44
C GLN A 405 10.10 9.46 61.84
N LYS A 406 11.05 9.04 62.69
CA LYS A 406 11.17 9.52 64.08
C LYS A 406 11.16 11.05 64.10
N GLY A 407 10.07 11.65 64.60
CA GLY A 407 9.92 13.09 64.82
C GLY A 407 9.00 13.85 63.85
N ALA A 408 8.41 13.21 62.83
CA ALA A 408 7.49 13.89 61.90
C ALA A 408 6.01 13.55 62.16
N VAL A 409 5.12 14.55 61.95
CA VAL A 409 3.66 14.39 61.99
C VAL A 409 3.24 13.33 60.96
N ALA A 410 2.38 12.38 61.35
CA ALA A 410 1.91 11.31 60.48
C ALA A 410 1.25 11.89 59.22
N LYS A 411 1.89 11.72 58.06
CA LYS A 411 1.34 12.14 56.77
C LYS A 411 0.38 11.06 56.28
N ILE A 412 -0.89 11.41 56.08
CA ILE A 412 -1.89 10.52 55.49
C ILE A 412 -1.66 10.52 53.97
N VAL A 413 -1.39 9.35 53.40
CA VAL A 413 -1.25 9.20 51.95
C VAL A 413 -2.57 8.59 51.42
N PRO A 414 -3.31 9.30 50.54
CA PRO A 414 -4.45 8.73 49.84
C PRO A 414 -3.96 7.64 48.89
N GLU A 415 -4.50 6.44 49.03
CA GLU A 415 -4.20 5.29 48.18
C GLU A 415 -5.50 4.72 47.64
N SER A 416 -5.43 4.02 46.51
CA SER A 416 -6.62 3.34 45.99
C SER A 416 -7.01 2.21 46.94
N LYS A 417 -8.31 2.05 47.19
CA LYS A 417 -8.85 0.91 47.96
C LYS A 417 -8.93 -0.38 47.11
N CYS A 418 -8.68 -0.29 45.81
CA CYS A 418 -8.69 -1.42 44.89
C CYS A 418 -7.83 -2.63 45.38
N PRO A 419 -6.58 -2.45 45.85
CA PRO A 419 -5.75 -3.56 46.32
C PRO A 419 -6.34 -4.29 47.54
N GLU A 420 -7.02 -3.56 48.44
CA GLU A 420 -7.72 -4.14 49.59
C GLU A 420 -8.95 -4.95 49.11
N LEU A 421 -9.74 -4.39 48.20
CA LEU A 421 -10.93 -5.05 47.66
C LEU A 421 -10.57 -6.34 46.89
N LEU A 422 -9.48 -6.31 46.11
CA LEU A 422 -8.94 -7.51 45.45
C LEU A 422 -8.53 -8.57 46.47
N ALA A 423 -7.83 -8.18 47.55
CA ALA A 423 -7.43 -9.11 48.61
C ALA A 423 -8.63 -9.70 49.35
N ASN A 424 -9.68 -8.90 49.60
CA ASN A 424 -10.93 -9.35 50.20
C ASN A 424 -11.69 -10.31 49.28
N TYR A 425 -11.72 -10.06 47.97
CA TYR A 425 -12.34 -10.96 47.01
C TYR A 425 -11.61 -12.30 46.92
N CYS A 426 -10.26 -12.29 46.90
CA CYS A 426 -9.47 -13.52 47.04
C CYS A 426 -9.81 -14.29 48.33
N ASP A 427 -9.98 -13.60 49.47
CA ASP A 427 -10.41 -14.26 50.72
C ASP A 427 -11.79 -14.90 50.60
N LEU A 428 -12.75 -14.24 49.93
CA LEU A 428 -14.09 -14.80 49.71
C LEU A 428 -14.06 -16.08 48.87
N LEU A 429 -13.20 -16.14 47.84
CA LEU A 429 -13.03 -17.31 46.98
C LEU A 429 -12.30 -18.47 47.68
N LEU A 430 -11.26 -18.17 48.46
CA LEU A 430 -10.40 -19.18 49.10
C LEU A 430 -10.89 -19.65 50.47
N ARG A 431 -11.84 -18.94 51.09
CA ARG A 431 -12.47 -19.34 52.36
C ARG A 431 -13.75 -20.14 52.11
N LYS A 432 -14.13 -21.02 53.04
CA LYS A 432 -15.41 -21.76 53.06
C LYS A 432 -16.64 -20.83 53.17
N THR A 433 -16.90 -20.01 52.15
CA THR A 433 -18.03 -19.07 52.07
C THR A 433 -19.19 -19.67 51.29
N GLN A 434 -20.33 -18.98 51.25
CA GLN A 434 -21.43 -19.36 50.35
C GLN A 434 -21.06 -19.17 48.88
N LEU A 435 -20.14 -18.25 48.58
CA LEU A 435 -19.65 -18.01 47.22
C LEU A 435 -18.77 -19.17 46.74
N SER A 436 -17.77 -19.56 47.53
CA SER A 436 -16.86 -20.66 47.18
C SER A 436 -17.56 -22.02 47.06
N LYS A 437 -18.70 -22.19 47.74
CA LYS A 437 -19.54 -23.40 47.65
C LYS A 437 -20.44 -23.45 46.41
N LYS A 438 -20.74 -22.29 45.81
CA LYS A 438 -21.57 -22.19 44.60
C LYS A 438 -20.76 -22.35 43.32
N LEU A 439 -19.47 -22.07 43.37
CA LEU A 439 -18.55 -22.15 42.24
C LEU A 439 -17.89 -23.53 42.18
N THR A 440 -17.62 -23.99 40.96
CA THR A 440 -16.79 -25.17 40.70
C THR A 440 -15.31 -24.85 40.95
N SER A 441 -14.48 -25.90 41.06
CA SER A 441 -13.03 -25.71 41.20
C SER A 441 -12.47 -24.90 40.02
N GLU A 442 -12.82 -25.24 38.79
CA GLU A 442 -12.31 -24.54 37.60
C GLU A 442 -12.72 -23.06 37.56
N GLU A 443 -13.95 -22.74 37.94
CA GLU A 443 -14.42 -21.35 38.01
C GLU A 443 -13.67 -20.53 39.07
N VAL A 444 -13.36 -21.11 40.24
CA VAL A 444 -12.56 -20.43 41.26
C VAL A 444 -11.16 -20.11 40.72
N ASP A 445 -10.52 -21.02 39.98
CA ASP A 445 -9.19 -20.77 39.40
C ASP A 445 -9.21 -19.71 38.30
N ALA A 446 -10.27 -19.69 37.49
CA ALA A 446 -10.48 -18.64 36.51
C ALA A 446 -10.62 -17.27 37.20
N LYS A 447 -11.47 -17.16 38.22
CA LYS A 447 -11.66 -15.92 38.97
C LYS A 447 -10.38 -15.46 39.70
N LEU A 448 -9.59 -16.39 40.25
CA LEU A 448 -8.29 -16.06 40.85
C LEU A 448 -7.30 -15.53 39.78
N SER A 449 -7.30 -16.12 38.58
CA SER A 449 -6.48 -15.64 37.46
C SER A 449 -6.91 -14.24 37.02
N ASP A 450 -8.20 -13.97 37.00
CA ASP A 450 -8.74 -12.64 36.71
C ASP A 450 -8.34 -11.59 37.77
N VAL A 451 -8.29 -11.97 39.05
CA VAL A 451 -7.77 -11.07 40.10
C VAL A 451 -6.30 -10.73 39.85
N LEU A 452 -5.49 -11.72 39.45
CA LEU A 452 -4.08 -11.50 39.12
C LEU A 452 -3.92 -10.59 37.89
N LEU A 453 -4.83 -10.70 36.91
CA LEU A 453 -4.89 -9.77 35.77
C LEU A 453 -5.09 -8.33 36.24
N VAL A 454 -6.07 -8.06 37.12
CA VAL A 454 -6.29 -6.70 37.66
C VAL A 454 -5.12 -6.26 38.53
N LEU A 455 -4.56 -7.15 39.35
CA LEU A 455 -3.41 -6.88 40.22
C LEU A 455 -2.17 -6.44 39.43
N LYS A 456 -2.01 -6.89 38.17
CA LYS A 456 -0.95 -6.41 37.27
C LYS A 456 -0.97 -4.89 37.11
N TYR A 457 -2.16 -4.29 37.10
CA TYR A 457 -2.37 -2.86 36.90
C TYR A 457 -2.36 -2.06 38.22
N VAL A 458 -2.27 -2.72 39.38
CA VAL A 458 -2.12 -2.03 40.67
C VAL A 458 -0.68 -1.54 40.84
N GLN A 459 -0.52 -0.25 41.17
CA GLN A 459 0.79 0.37 41.46
C GLN A 459 1.34 -0.10 42.81
N ASN A 460 0.55 0.02 43.88
CA ASN A 460 0.99 -0.32 45.23
C ASN A 460 0.54 -1.75 45.63
N LYS A 461 1.30 -2.75 45.17
CA LYS A 461 1.02 -4.17 45.43
C LYS A 461 1.24 -4.56 46.91
N ASP A 462 2.01 -3.79 47.66
CA ASP A 462 2.26 -4.07 49.09
C ASP A 462 0.99 -3.98 49.92
N VAL A 463 0.04 -3.11 49.53
CA VAL A 463 -1.27 -3.01 50.17
C VAL A 463 -2.04 -4.32 50.00
N PHE A 464 -2.10 -4.86 48.78
CA PHE A 464 -2.71 -6.16 48.50
C PHE A 464 -2.03 -7.26 49.34
N MET A 465 -0.69 -7.33 49.32
CA MET A 465 0.07 -8.34 50.06
C MET A 465 -0.17 -8.27 51.57
N ARG A 466 -0.28 -7.07 52.14
CA ARG A 466 -0.56 -6.87 53.57
C ARG A 466 -1.91 -7.47 53.96
N PHE A 467 -2.96 -7.15 53.21
CA PHE A 467 -4.31 -7.67 53.47
C PHE A 467 -4.41 -9.16 53.15
N HIS A 468 -3.84 -9.61 52.03
CA HIS A 468 -3.83 -11.02 51.66
C HIS A 468 -3.10 -11.88 52.70
N LYS A 469 -1.94 -11.45 53.20
CA LYS A 469 -1.21 -12.14 54.27
C LYS A 469 -2.03 -12.21 55.56
N ALA A 470 -2.72 -11.13 55.93
CA ALA A 470 -3.58 -11.12 57.12
C ALA A 470 -4.74 -12.12 56.98
N HIS A 471 -5.38 -12.16 55.81
CA HIS A 471 -6.44 -13.12 55.50
C HIS A 471 -5.94 -14.56 55.48
N LEU A 472 -4.83 -14.84 54.80
CA LEU A 472 -4.16 -16.14 54.79
C LEU A 472 -3.85 -16.62 56.21
N SER A 473 -3.23 -15.77 57.04
CA SER A 473 -2.92 -16.11 58.44
C SER A 473 -4.20 -16.50 59.21
N ARG A 474 -5.28 -15.75 59.00
CA ARG A 474 -6.56 -16.01 59.66
C ARG A 474 -7.21 -17.31 59.18
N ARG A 475 -7.18 -17.59 57.87
CA ARG A 475 -7.73 -18.83 57.29
C ARG A 475 -6.98 -20.06 57.79
N LEU A 476 -5.65 -20.00 57.86
CA LEU A 476 -4.81 -21.08 58.39
C LEU A 476 -5.04 -21.31 59.89
N ILE A 477 -5.13 -20.25 60.70
CA ILE A 477 -5.37 -20.37 62.15
C ILE A 477 -6.76 -20.94 62.45
N LEU A 478 -7.78 -20.53 61.70
CA LEU A 478 -9.17 -20.91 61.94
C LEU A 478 -9.63 -22.14 61.12
N ASP A 479 -8.73 -22.77 60.35
CA ASP A 479 -9.02 -23.88 59.44
C ASP A 479 -10.23 -23.63 58.50
N MET A 480 -10.29 -22.39 58.00
CA MET A 480 -11.39 -21.91 57.16
C MET A 480 -11.08 -21.97 55.65
N THR A 481 -9.92 -22.48 55.26
CA THR A 481 -9.51 -22.68 53.86
C THR A 481 -10.46 -23.63 53.14
N ALA A 482 -10.95 -23.24 51.96
CA ALA A 482 -11.83 -24.06 51.14
C ALA A 482 -11.07 -25.20 50.44
N ASP A 483 -9.88 -24.92 49.93
CA ASP A 483 -9.03 -25.85 49.19
C ASP A 483 -7.55 -25.48 49.41
N GLN A 484 -6.77 -26.45 49.88
CA GLN A 484 -5.38 -26.23 50.27
C GLN A 484 -4.42 -26.18 49.05
N GLU A 485 -4.74 -26.90 47.98
CA GLU A 485 -3.94 -26.89 46.74
C GLU A 485 -4.05 -25.52 46.05
N LYS A 486 -5.24 -24.92 46.08
CA LYS A 486 -5.47 -23.57 45.54
C LYS A 486 -4.79 -22.48 46.34
N GLU A 487 -4.72 -22.65 47.65
CA GLU A 487 -4.02 -21.70 48.51
C GLU A 487 -2.51 -21.72 48.22
N GLU A 488 -1.92 -22.89 48.03
CA GLU A 488 -0.53 -23.04 47.58
C GLU A 488 -0.32 -22.46 46.17
N THR A 489 -1.24 -22.76 45.24
CA THR A 489 -1.20 -22.25 43.86
C THR A 489 -1.27 -20.72 43.82
N MET A 490 -2.12 -20.09 44.63
CA MET A 490 -2.26 -18.64 44.70
C MET A 490 -1.00 -17.97 45.25
N VAL A 491 -0.27 -18.61 46.18
CA VAL A 491 1.00 -18.08 46.71
C VAL A 491 2.13 -18.25 45.69
N ASN A 492 2.08 -19.29 44.86
CA ASN A 492 3.08 -19.56 43.83
C ASN A 492 2.95 -18.66 42.59
N ARG A 493 1.75 -18.15 42.31
CA ARG A 493 1.47 -17.22 41.20
C ARG A 493 1.74 -15.76 41.61
#